data_AF-A0AAX3AHM2-F1
#
_entry.id   AF-A0AAX3AHM2-F1
#
_cell.length_a   1.000
_cell.length_b   1.000
_cell.length_c   1.000
_cell.angle_alpha   90.00
_cell.angle_beta   90.00
_cell.angle_gamma   90.00
#
_symmetry.space_group_name_H-M   'P 1'
#
loop_
_entity.id
_entity.type
_entity.pdbx_description
1 polymer ?
#
loop_
_entity_poly.entity_id
_entity_poly.type
_entity_poly.pdbx_seq_one_letter_code
_entity_poly.pdbx_strand_id
1 'polypeptide(L)'
;MISDVETTMIVLIDADDVKFAFSGWPDHICLAACLSSFGTCSMIVFRRDERHLMPDRLVKLLKLRRENTCFVPEVDGFKTKQFLYSDERRLMALVASDPVVLEEAVDYAVNYNYALEEGLDPAKMLGLDIPTADPVVASPRGTMVNEEANPMLPEFLRRSVERSRRPIFASRRVPTLGELIRA
;
A
#
# COMPACT_ATOMS: atom_id res chain seq x y z
N MET A 1 21.45 -24.57 2.91
CA MET A 1 21.24 -23.11 2.80
C MET A 1 19.85 -22.90 2.25
N ILE A 2 18.87 -22.60 3.09
CA ILE A 2 17.54 -22.22 2.62
C ILE A 2 17.69 -20.74 2.29
N SER A 3 17.80 -20.42 1.00
CA SER A 3 17.64 -19.04 0.56
C SER A 3 16.25 -18.62 1.01
N ASP A 4 16.15 -17.70 1.97
CA ASP A 4 14.89 -17.15 2.45
C ASP A 4 14.30 -16.36 1.28
N VAL A 5 13.49 -17.04 0.46
CA VAL A 5 12.86 -16.43 -0.70
C VAL A 5 11.81 -15.47 -0.16
N GLU A 6 12.03 -14.17 -0.40
CA GLU A 6 11.08 -13.14 -0.02
C GLU A 6 9.71 -13.49 -0.58
N THR A 7 8.73 -13.65 0.30
CA THR A 7 7.34 -13.87 -0.09
C THR A 7 6.50 -12.68 0.35
N THR A 8 5.64 -12.23 -0.54
CA THR A 8 4.77 -11.07 -0.30
C THR A 8 3.31 -11.51 -0.37
N MET A 9 2.55 -11.17 0.66
CA MET A 9 1.10 -11.33 0.68
C MET A 9 0.46 -9.96 0.50
N ILE A 10 -0.42 -9.85 -0.49
CA ILE A 10 -1.14 -8.62 -0.81
C ILE A 10 -2.61 -8.84 -0.44
N VAL A 11 -3.08 -8.07 0.53
CA VAL A 11 -4.48 -8.10 0.97
C VAL A 11 -5.18 -6.89 0.37
N LEU A 12 -6.17 -7.14 -0.49
CA LEU A 12 -7.03 -6.12 -1.09
C LEU A 12 -8.25 -5.94 -0.20
N ILE A 13 -8.38 -4.76 0.38
CA ILE A 13 -9.40 -4.40 1.35
C ILE A 13 -10.36 -3.41 0.67
N ASP A 14 -11.66 -3.68 0.76
CA ASP A 14 -12.67 -2.79 0.19
C ASP A 14 -12.83 -1.51 1.01
N ALA A 15 -13.31 -0.45 0.34
CA ALA A 15 -13.56 0.85 0.97
C ALA A 15 -14.43 0.71 2.24
N ASP A 16 -15.45 -0.13 2.17
CA ASP A 16 -16.42 -0.33 3.23
C ASP A 16 -15.80 -1.00 4.46
N ASP A 17 -14.80 -1.86 4.27
CA ASP A 17 -14.05 -2.47 5.36
C ASP A 17 -13.07 -1.47 6.01
N VAL A 18 -12.41 -0.64 5.19
CA VAL A 18 -11.50 0.40 5.71
C VAL A 18 -12.24 1.48 6.50
N LYS A 19 -13.52 1.74 6.18
CA LYS A 19 -14.35 2.69 6.94
C LYS A 19 -14.53 2.33 8.41
N PHE A 20 -14.43 1.04 8.77
CA PHE A 20 -14.45 0.64 10.18
C PHE A 20 -13.21 1.12 10.94
N ALA A 21 -12.08 1.33 10.26
CA ALA A 21 -10.89 1.96 10.82
C ALA A 21 -10.93 3.48 10.73
N PHE A 22 -11.40 4.03 9.60
CA PHE A 22 -11.47 5.47 9.36
C PHE A 22 -12.83 5.88 8.80
N SER A 23 -13.69 6.49 9.62
CA SER A 23 -15.04 6.89 9.19
C SER A 23 -15.07 7.88 8.03
N GLY A 24 -14.01 8.66 7.83
CA GLY A 24 -13.85 9.61 6.71
C GLY A 24 -13.30 8.99 5.42
N TRP A 25 -13.16 7.67 5.34
CA TRP A 25 -12.57 7.01 4.17
C TRP A 25 -13.45 7.16 2.91
N PRO A 26 -12.88 7.53 1.74
CA PRO A 26 -13.66 7.70 0.51
C PRO A 26 -14.32 6.41 -0.01
N ASP A 27 -15.59 6.49 -0.44
CA ASP A 27 -16.43 5.33 -0.81
C ASP A 27 -15.90 4.46 -1.95
N HIS A 28 -15.13 5.04 -2.86
CA HIS A 28 -14.67 4.40 -4.09
C HIS A 28 -13.19 4.04 -4.04
N ILE A 29 -12.52 4.24 -2.90
CA ILE A 29 -11.10 3.96 -2.73
C ILE A 29 -10.91 2.68 -1.92
N CYS A 30 -10.22 1.72 -2.50
CA CYS A 30 -9.80 0.49 -1.86
C CYS A 30 -8.35 0.62 -1.36
N LEU A 31 -7.94 -0.31 -0.51
CA LEU A 31 -6.59 -0.35 0.07
C LEU A 31 -5.93 -1.70 -0.22
N ALA A 32 -4.70 -1.68 -0.73
CA ALA A 32 -3.84 -2.85 -0.86
C ALA A 32 -2.78 -2.81 0.25
N ALA A 33 -2.87 -3.74 1.19
CA ALA A 33 -1.83 -3.94 2.21
C ALA A 33 -0.86 -5.03 1.76
N CYS A 34 0.39 -4.65 1.53
CA CYS A 34 1.45 -5.52 1.05
C CYS A 34 2.35 -5.90 2.21
N LEU A 35 2.33 -7.18 2.58
CA LEU A 35 3.02 -7.74 3.74
C LEU A 35 4.17 -8.63 3.25
N SER A 36 5.42 -8.22 3.47
CA SER A 36 6.61 -9.04 3.17
C SER A 36 6.94 -10.00 4.31
N SER A 37 7.45 -11.18 3.99
CA SER A 37 8.03 -12.13 4.94
C SER A 37 9.19 -11.56 5.74
N PHE A 38 9.86 -10.52 5.23
CA PHE A 38 10.94 -9.81 5.93
C PHE A 38 10.48 -8.79 6.95
N GLY A 39 9.16 -8.62 7.09
CA GLY A 39 8.62 -7.67 8.01
C GLY A 39 8.58 -6.26 7.45
N THR A 40 8.09 -6.09 6.24
CA THR A 40 7.72 -4.76 5.75
C THR A 40 6.24 -4.75 5.44
N CYS A 41 5.59 -3.62 5.76
CA CYS A 41 4.22 -3.34 5.39
C CYS A 41 4.21 -2.08 4.52
N SER A 42 3.65 -2.19 3.33
CA SER A 42 3.39 -1.06 2.44
C SER A 42 1.90 -1.01 2.14
N MET A 43 1.31 0.17 2.25
CA MET A 43 -0.11 0.41 2.01
C MET A 43 -0.26 1.25 0.76
N ILE A 44 -1.09 0.79 -0.19
CA ILE A 44 -1.29 1.44 -1.49
C ILE A 44 -2.78 1.61 -1.71
N VAL A 45 -3.22 2.84 -1.96
CA VAL A 45 -4.62 3.15 -2.26
C VAL A 45 -4.89 3.05 -3.76
N PHE A 46 -6.11 2.67 -4.12
CA PHE A 46 -6.53 2.56 -5.51
C PHE A 46 -8.04 2.70 -5.66
N ARG A 47 -8.53 3.06 -6.85
CA ARG A 47 -9.98 3.13 -7.07
C ARG A 47 -10.57 1.74 -7.30
N ARG A 48 -11.78 1.50 -6.78
CA ARG A 48 -12.54 0.25 -6.96
C ARG A 48 -12.67 -0.16 -8.43
N ASP A 49 -12.83 0.80 -9.34
CA ASP A 49 -12.94 0.58 -10.78
C ASP A 49 -11.67 -0.05 -11.39
N GLU A 50 -10.51 0.23 -10.79
CA GLU A 50 -9.21 -0.27 -11.24
C GLU A 50 -8.82 -1.61 -10.62
N ARG A 51 -9.67 -2.18 -9.76
CA ARG A 51 -9.38 -3.41 -8.99
C ARG A 51 -8.89 -4.56 -9.86
N HIS A 52 -9.43 -4.70 -11.07
CA HIS A 52 -9.06 -5.76 -12.01
C HIS A 52 -7.64 -5.59 -12.60
N LEU A 53 -7.12 -4.36 -12.67
CA LEU A 53 -5.76 -4.05 -13.15
C LEU A 53 -4.73 -4.06 -12.01
N MET A 54 -5.21 -4.00 -10.76
CA MET A 54 -4.35 -3.76 -9.61
C MET A 54 -3.38 -4.88 -9.28
N PRO A 55 -3.73 -6.17 -9.40
CA PRO A 55 -2.79 -7.25 -9.13
C PRO A 55 -1.50 -7.13 -9.96
N ASP A 56 -1.64 -6.91 -11.27
CA ASP A 56 -0.50 -6.73 -12.17
C ASP A 56 0.28 -5.45 -11.91
N ARG A 57 -0.43 -4.35 -11.66
CA ARG A 57 0.20 -3.06 -11.34
C ARG A 57 0.97 -3.13 -10.02
N LEU A 58 0.43 -3.75 -8.98
CA LEU A 58 1.09 -3.89 -7.67
C LEU A 58 2.37 -4.71 -7.78
N VAL A 59 2.34 -5.82 -8.53
CA VAL A 59 3.52 -6.64 -8.80
C VAL A 59 4.61 -5.83 -9.51
N LYS A 60 4.24 -5.03 -10.52
CA LYS A 60 5.19 -4.17 -11.23
C LYS A 60 5.74 -3.05 -10.34
N LEU A 61 4.86 -2.35 -9.61
CA LEU A 61 5.20 -1.21 -8.76
C LEU A 61 6.13 -1.61 -7.63
N LEU A 62 5.85 -2.74 -6.98
CA LEU A 62 6.66 -3.29 -5.89
C LEU A 62 7.82 -4.16 -6.39
N LYS A 63 8.02 -4.28 -7.71
CA LYS A 63 9.06 -5.12 -8.35
C LYS A 63 9.06 -6.57 -7.85
N LEU A 64 7.88 -7.11 -7.58
CA LEU A 64 7.69 -8.45 -7.02
C LEU A 64 7.77 -9.52 -8.12
N ARG A 65 8.10 -10.75 -7.71
CA ARG A 65 7.98 -11.93 -8.58
C ARG A 65 6.65 -12.63 -8.32
N ARG A 66 5.86 -12.85 -9.38
CA ARG A 66 4.56 -13.54 -9.29
C ARG A 66 4.62 -14.88 -8.53
N GLU A 67 5.70 -15.64 -8.70
CA GLU A 67 5.91 -16.95 -8.04
C GLU A 67 5.96 -16.88 -6.50
N ASN A 68 6.34 -15.71 -5.97
CA ASN A 68 6.50 -15.42 -4.54
C ASN A 68 5.43 -14.46 -4.01
N THR A 69 4.47 -14.06 -4.84
CA THR A 69 3.38 -13.17 -4.47
C THR A 69 2.09 -13.98 -4.30
N CYS A 70 1.35 -13.68 -3.26
CA CYS A 70 0.00 -14.21 -3.06
C CYS A 70 -1.00 -13.08 -2.79
N PHE A 71 -2.23 -13.29 -3.23
CA PHE A 71 -3.33 -12.33 -3.09
C PHE A 71 -4.45 -12.88 -2.20
N VAL A 72 -5.07 -11.96 -1.46
CA VAL A 72 -6.30 -12.17 -0.70
C VAL A 72 -7.22 -10.98 -1.00
N PRO A 73 -8.45 -11.16 -1.49
CA PRO A 73 -9.09 -12.41 -1.87
C PRO A 73 -8.43 -13.07 -3.10
N GLU A 74 -8.98 -14.18 -3.58
CA GLU A 74 -8.48 -14.90 -4.75
C GLU A 74 -8.47 -14.02 -6.01
N VAL A 75 -7.38 -14.11 -6.78
CA VAL A 75 -7.15 -13.38 -8.03
C VAL A 75 -6.57 -14.33 -9.06
N ASP A 76 -7.14 -14.30 -10.27
CA ASP A 76 -6.70 -15.14 -11.39
C ASP A 76 -5.20 -14.97 -11.68
N GLY A 77 -4.51 -16.10 -11.83
CA GLY A 77 -3.08 -16.12 -12.16
C GLY A 77 -2.13 -15.90 -10.98
N PHE A 78 -2.65 -15.78 -9.75
CA PHE A 78 -1.86 -15.64 -8.53
C PHE A 78 -2.15 -16.75 -7.51
N LYS A 79 -1.18 -17.01 -6.63
CA LYS A 79 -1.42 -17.88 -5.47
C LYS A 79 -2.34 -17.17 -4.50
N THR A 80 -3.20 -17.92 -3.83
CA THR A 80 -4.03 -17.42 -2.74
C THR A 80 -3.73 -18.21 -1.47
N LYS A 81 -3.73 -17.51 -0.34
CA LYS A 81 -3.59 -18.12 0.99
C LYS A 81 -4.87 -17.87 1.78
N GLN A 82 -5.17 -18.78 2.69
CA GLN A 82 -6.20 -18.53 3.68
C GLN A 82 -5.74 -17.40 4.59
N PHE A 83 -6.56 -16.37 4.70
CA PHE A 83 -6.34 -15.22 5.56
C PHE A 83 -7.24 -15.40 6.79
N LEU A 84 -6.61 -15.62 7.95
CA LEU A 84 -7.33 -15.91 9.17
C LEU A 84 -7.96 -14.63 9.72
N TYR A 85 -9.13 -14.74 10.35
CA TYR A 85 -9.80 -13.61 10.98
C TYR A 85 -8.93 -12.87 12.02
N SER A 86 -8.04 -13.59 12.72
CA SER A 86 -7.08 -12.98 13.63
C SER A 86 -6.04 -12.10 12.91
N ASP A 87 -5.63 -12.50 11.71
CA ASP A 87 -4.66 -11.76 10.91
C ASP A 87 -5.30 -10.54 10.24
N GLU A 88 -6.56 -10.68 9.81
CA GLU A 88 -7.39 -9.57 9.35
C GLU A 88 -7.56 -8.50 10.42
N ARG A 89 -7.97 -8.87 11.64
CA ARG A 89 -8.10 -7.91 12.74
C ARG A 89 -6.79 -7.18 13.06
N ARG A 90 -5.66 -7.89 12.99
CA ARG A 90 -4.34 -7.28 13.22
C ARG A 90 -3.95 -6.35 12.08
N LEU A 91 -4.23 -6.72 10.84
CA LEU A 91 -4.02 -5.87 9.68
C LEU A 91 -4.85 -4.60 9.78
N MET A 92 -6.14 -4.70 10.13
CA MET A 92 -6.99 -3.54 10.33
C MET A 92 -6.52 -2.65 11.48
N ALA A 93 -5.94 -3.23 12.56
CA ALA A 93 -5.31 -2.44 13.61
C ALA A 93 -4.06 -1.68 13.11
N LEU A 94 -3.26 -2.29 12.23
CA LEU A 94 -2.13 -1.59 11.57
C LEU A 94 -2.61 -0.43 10.70
N VAL A 95 -3.66 -0.66 9.90
CA VAL A 95 -4.29 0.39 9.09
C VAL A 95 -4.78 1.53 9.98
N ALA A 96 -5.53 1.23 11.04
CA ALA A 96 -6.05 2.24 11.98
C ALA A 96 -4.93 2.99 12.74
N SER A 97 -3.76 2.39 12.91
CA SER A 97 -2.63 3.03 13.60
C SER A 97 -1.89 4.08 12.77
N ASP A 98 -2.16 4.14 11.45
CA ASP A 98 -1.50 5.06 10.54
C ASP A 98 -2.49 6.04 9.88
N PRO A 99 -2.70 7.24 10.45
CA PRO A 99 -3.64 8.21 9.91
C PRO A 99 -3.19 8.82 8.56
N VAL A 100 -1.91 8.70 8.19
CA VAL A 100 -1.40 9.20 6.91
C VAL A 100 -2.08 8.49 5.74
N VAL A 101 -2.46 7.23 5.92
CA VAL A 101 -3.17 6.44 4.91
C VAL A 101 -4.50 7.08 4.51
N LEU A 102 -5.20 7.70 5.48
CA LEU A 102 -6.44 8.41 5.21
C LEU A 102 -6.21 9.68 4.40
N GLU A 103 -5.20 10.48 4.76
CA GLU A 103 -4.83 11.68 4.00
C GLU A 103 -4.50 11.33 2.53
N GLU A 104 -3.69 10.29 2.33
CA GLU A 104 -3.32 9.80 1.00
C GLU A 104 -4.53 9.29 0.21
N ALA A 105 -5.50 8.62 0.86
CA ALA A 105 -6.72 8.17 0.20
C ALA A 105 -7.60 9.34 -0.26
N VAL A 106 -7.70 10.38 0.55
CA VAL A 106 -8.44 11.61 0.21
C VAL A 106 -7.77 12.33 -0.95
N ASP A 107 -6.45 12.55 -0.87
CA ASP A 107 -5.67 13.20 -1.92
C ASP A 107 -5.76 12.42 -3.24
N TYR A 108 -5.64 11.09 -3.17
CA TYR A 108 -5.79 10.22 -4.33
C TYR A 108 -7.19 10.36 -4.95
N ALA A 109 -8.26 10.34 -4.14
CA ALA A 109 -9.62 10.47 -4.64
C ALA A 109 -9.86 11.81 -5.34
N VAL A 110 -9.40 12.91 -4.74
CA VAL A 110 -9.51 14.26 -5.31
C VAL A 110 -8.77 14.34 -6.64
N ASN A 111 -7.51 13.91 -6.67
CA ASN A 111 -6.70 13.94 -7.88
C ASN A 111 -7.28 13.03 -8.98
N TYR A 112 -7.79 11.86 -8.63
CA TYR A 112 -8.40 10.96 -9.60
C TYR A 112 -9.66 11.58 -10.22
N ASN A 113 -10.54 12.18 -9.40
CA ASN A 113 -11.76 12.82 -9.91
C ASN A 113 -11.42 14.03 -10.77
N TYR A 114 -10.44 14.85 -10.37
CA TYR A 114 -9.94 15.94 -11.20
C TYR A 114 -9.46 15.44 -12.57
N ALA A 115 -8.69 14.35 -12.62
CA ALA A 115 -8.25 13.77 -13.88
C ALA A 115 -9.43 13.36 -14.77
N LEU A 116 -10.45 12.71 -14.20
CA LEU A 116 -11.65 12.32 -14.94
C LEU A 116 -12.42 13.53 -15.49
N GLU A 117 -12.59 14.57 -14.68
CA GLU A 117 -13.32 15.79 -15.06
C GLU A 117 -12.61 16.55 -16.19
N GLU A 118 -11.29 16.61 -16.15
CA GLU A 118 -10.45 17.24 -17.18
C GLU A 118 -10.22 16.34 -18.41
N GLY A 119 -10.76 15.12 -18.42
CA GLY A 119 -10.54 14.15 -19.49
C GLY A 119 -9.09 13.65 -19.60
N LEU A 120 -8.32 13.77 -18.52
CA LEU A 120 -6.97 13.26 -18.38
C LEU A 120 -7.00 11.77 -17.99
N ASP A 121 -5.92 11.06 -18.33
CA ASP A 121 -5.71 9.68 -17.89
C ASP A 121 -5.23 9.68 -16.42
N PRO A 122 -6.04 9.19 -15.45
CA PRO A 122 -5.68 9.21 -14.04
C PRO A 122 -4.40 8.42 -13.76
N ALA A 123 -4.15 7.33 -14.50
CA ALA A 123 -2.96 6.52 -14.31
C ALA A 123 -1.68 7.28 -14.68
N LYS A 124 -1.73 8.13 -15.71
CA LYS A 124 -0.60 8.98 -16.10
C LYS A 124 -0.43 10.17 -15.18
N MET A 125 -1.52 10.82 -14.79
CA MET A 125 -1.48 11.99 -13.92
C MET A 125 -0.97 11.65 -12.51
N LEU A 126 -1.37 10.49 -12.00
CA LEU A 126 -0.94 9.97 -10.69
C LEU A 126 0.41 9.24 -10.76
N GLY A 127 1.06 9.19 -11.93
CA GLY A 127 2.35 8.52 -12.13
C GLY A 127 2.32 7.00 -11.90
N LEU A 128 1.14 6.38 -12.05
CA LEU A 128 0.94 4.93 -11.94
C LEU A 128 1.41 4.18 -13.20
N ASP A 129 1.54 4.88 -14.34
CA ASP A 129 2.29 4.42 -15.51
C ASP A 129 3.78 4.74 -15.34
N ILE A 130 4.59 3.71 -15.10
CA ILE A 130 6.04 3.85 -14.90
C ILE A 130 6.75 3.63 -16.24
N PRO A 131 7.48 4.62 -16.78
CA PRO A 131 8.82 4.40 -17.28
C PRO A 131 9.82 4.67 -16.14
N THR A 132 10.76 3.75 -15.96
CA THR A 132 11.84 3.76 -14.95
C THR A 132 12.38 5.16 -14.64
N ALA A 133 12.12 5.66 -13.43
CA ALA A 133 12.90 6.72 -12.80
C ALA A 133 13.07 6.39 -11.33
N ASP A 134 14.33 6.27 -10.91
CA ASP A 134 14.78 5.81 -9.59
C ASP A 134 14.04 6.46 -8.41
N PRO A 135 13.80 5.71 -7.31
CA PRO A 135 13.17 6.25 -6.13
C PRO A 135 14.09 7.26 -5.44
N VAL A 136 13.61 8.50 -5.31
CA VAL A 136 14.21 9.49 -4.42
C VAL A 136 14.02 9.02 -2.99
N VAL A 137 15.13 8.63 -2.36
CA VAL A 137 15.21 8.25 -0.94
C VAL A 137 14.88 9.48 -0.09
N ALA A 138 13.75 9.44 0.63
CA ALA A 138 13.45 10.44 1.65
C ALA A 138 14.35 10.21 2.89
N SER A 139 15.18 11.20 3.22
CA SER A 139 16.11 11.18 4.36
C SER A 139 15.40 11.07 5.72
N PRO A 140 16.02 10.40 6.71
CA PRO A 140 15.38 10.06 7.98
C PRO A 140 15.39 11.25 8.96
N ARG A 141 14.23 11.71 9.41
CA ARG A 141 14.09 12.48 10.67
C ARG A 141 13.67 11.54 11.79
N GLY A 142 14.58 11.21 12.70
CA GLY A 142 14.31 10.30 13.81
C GLY A 142 13.27 10.83 14.80
N THR A 143 12.45 9.94 15.35
CA THR A 143 11.81 10.12 16.65
C THR A 143 11.65 8.73 17.29
N MET A 144 12.09 8.63 18.54
CA MET A 144 12.09 7.42 19.38
C MET A 144 10.82 7.43 20.23
N VAL A 145 10.06 6.32 20.30
CA VAL A 145 9.38 5.82 21.54
C VAL A 145 9.09 4.29 21.44
N ASN A 146 9.22 3.61 22.60
CA ASN A 146 9.03 2.20 23.04
C ASN A 146 8.13 1.26 22.22
N GLU A 147 8.43 -0.01 21.93
CA GLU A 147 9.01 -1.15 22.69
C GLU A 147 8.00 -1.88 23.61
N GLU A 148 7.22 -2.78 23.01
CA GLU A 148 6.96 -4.15 23.48
C GLU A 148 6.25 -4.94 22.35
N ALA A 149 7.04 -5.66 21.55
CA ALA A 149 6.52 -6.55 20.52
C ALA A 149 5.88 -7.78 21.17
N ASN A 150 4.54 -7.82 21.18
CA ASN A 150 3.72 -8.86 21.80
C ASN A 150 4.12 -10.27 21.29
N PRO A 151 4.48 -11.21 22.19
CA PRO A 151 5.02 -12.51 21.81
C PRO A 151 4.05 -13.46 21.08
N MET A 152 2.78 -13.08 20.90
CA MET A 152 1.71 -13.90 20.29
C MET A 152 1.49 -13.66 18.78
N LEU A 153 2.35 -12.89 18.13
CA LEU A 153 2.27 -12.58 16.70
C LEU A 153 3.07 -13.60 15.85
N PRO A 154 2.63 -13.96 14.64
CA PRO A 154 3.46 -14.68 13.66
C PRO A 154 4.74 -13.90 13.30
N GLU A 155 5.86 -14.60 13.11
CA GLU A 155 7.20 -14.00 12.85
C GLU A 155 7.18 -12.90 11.78
N PHE A 156 6.46 -13.08 10.67
CA PHE A 156 6.44 -12.09 9.59
C PHE A 156 5.74 -10.78 9.99
N LEU A 157 4.63 -10.84 10.76
CA LEU A 157 3.96 -9.65 11.27
C LEU A 157 4.75 -9.00 12.41
N ARG A 158 5.44 -9.80 13.24
CA ARG A 158 6.34 -9.28 14.27
C ARG A 158 7.47 -8.47 13.66
N ARG A 159 8.15 -9.06 12.69
CA ARG A 159 9.20 -8.38 11.93
C ARG A 159 8.62 -7.14 11.25
N SER A 160 7.38 -7.19 10.75
CA SER A 160 6.69 -6.02 10.18
C SER A 160 6.50 -4.92 11.20
N VAL A 161 5.98 -5.21 12.39
CA VAL A 161 5.78 -4.20 13.43
C VAL A 161 7.12 -3.68 13.97
N GLU A 162 8.11 -4.54 14.15
CA GLU A 162 9.43 -4.20 14.68
C GLU A 162 10.27 -3.37 13.69
N ARG A 163 10.17 -3.63 12.37
CA ARG A 163 10.89 -2.87 11.32
C ARG A 163 10.08 -1.75 10.70
N SER A 164 8.75 -1.84 10.65
CA SER A 164 7.87 -0.77 10.15
C SER A 164 7.66 0.32 11.21
N ARG A 165 8.75 0.79 11.82
CA ARG A 165 8.75 2.10 12.48
C ARG A 165 8.48 3.23 11.48
N ARG A 166 8.52 2.96 10.17
CA ARG A 166 7.87 3.71 9.09
C ARG A 166 7.48 2.77 7.95
N PRO A 167 6.20 2.68 7.56
CA PRO A 167 5.84 2.13 6.25
C PRO A 167 6.49 3.00 5.17
N ILE A 168 7.08 2.37 4.16
CA ILE A 168 7.52 3.11 2.96
C ILE A 168 6.27 3.29 2.11
N PHE A 169 5.69 4.49 2.20
CA PHE A 169 4.61 4.94 1.34
C PHE A 169 5.18 5.36 0.00
N ALA A 170 4.76 4.70 -1.07
CA ALA A 170 5.02 5.15 -2.42
C ALA A 170 3.95 6.18 -2.83
N SER A 171 3.85 7.27 -2.07
CA SER A 171 3.16 8.47 -2.56
C SER A 171 4.21 9.40 -3.13
N ARG A 172 4.29 9.43 -4.47
CA ARG A 172 5.20 10.34 -5.15
C ARG A 172 4.45 11.65 -5.33
N ARG A 173 4.68 12.60 -4.42
CA ARG A 173 4.27 14.00 -4.64
C ARG A 173 4.95 14.50 -5.91
N VAL A 174 4.18 14.70 -6.97
CA VAL A 174 4.63 15.43 -8.15
C VAL A 174 4.73 16.91 -7.72
N PRO A 175 5.86 17.59 -7.93
CA PRO A 175 5.93 19.03 -7.66
C PRO A 175 4.85 19.73 -8.48
N THR A 176 4.10 20.63 -7.84
CA THR A 176 3.04 21.39 -8.50
C THR A 176 3.64 22.20 -9.66
N LEU A 177 2.91 22.28 -10.76
CA LEU A 177 3.30 22.95 -12.01
C LEU A 177 3.80 24.41 -11.82
N GLY A 178 3.50 25.04 -10.68
CA GLY A 178 4.01 26.35 -10.29
C GLY A 178 5.52 26.42 -9.99
N GLU A 179 6.18 25.30 -9.69
CA GLU A 179 7.63 25.26 -9.43
C GLU A 179 8.48 25.07 -10.69
N LEU A 180 7.89 24.62 -11.80
CA LEU A 180 8.57 24.40 -13.09
C LEU A 180 8.75 25.65 -13.95
N ILE A 181 8.20 26.80 -13.53
CA ILE A 181 8.24 28.06 -14.30
C ILE A 181 9.30 29.04 -13.74
N ARG A 182 10.09 28.65 -12.73
CA ARG A 182 11.09 29.52 -12.08
C ARG A 182 12.54 29.00 -12.11
N ALA A 183 12.86 28.05 -13.00
CA ALA A 183 14.24 27.65 -13.28
C ALA A 183 14.71 28.23 -14.61
#